data_AF-A0A928X2I7-F1
#
_entry.id   AF-A0A928X2I7-F1
#
_cell.length_a   1.000
_cell.length_b   1.000
_cell.length_c   1.000
_cell.angle_alpha   90.00
_cell.angle_beta   90.00
_cell.angle_gamma   90.00
#
_symmetry.space_group_name_H-M   'P 1'
#
loop_
_entity.id
_entity.type
_entity.pdbx_description
1 polymer ?
#
loop_
_entity_poly.entity_id
_entity_poly.type
_entity_poly.pdbx_seq_one_letter_code
_entity_poly.pdbx_strand_id
1 'polypeptide(L)' 'MTVSTSKDQLKMLSEADRIDLLKGYAEQDAIFGSPNPRYKQCKIYCDRYLNVRIQLVGTDGLNDADLDLTIF' A
#
# COMPACT_ATOMS: atom_id res chain seq x y z
N MET A 1 -13.26 -12.91 10.03
CA MET A 1 -12.48 -12.33 11.15
C MET A 1 -12.00 -10.96 10.71
N THR A 2 -12.64 -9.89 11.16
CA THR A 2 -12.24 -8.51 10.86
C THR A 2 -11.17 -8.09 11.87
N VAL A 3 -9.91 -8.06 11.44
CA VAL A 3 -8.81 -7.52 12.25
C VAL A 3 -8.96 -6.01 12.27
N SER A 4 -9.75 -5.53 13.23
CA SER A 4 -9.86 -4.12 13.60
C SER A 4 -8.62 -3.75 14.40
N THR A 5 -7.50 -3.50 13.73
CA THR A 5 -6.32 -2.93 14.38
C THR A 5 -6.57 -1.44 14.66
N SER A 6 -6.82 -1.11 15.93
CA SER A 6 -7.00 0.28 16.36
C SER A 6 -5.72 1.09 16.13
N LYS A 7 -5.84 2.40 15.91
CA LYS A 7 -4.70 3.31 15.69
C LYS A 7 -3.65 3.25 16.81
N ASP A 8 -4.02 2.81 18.01
CA ASP A 8 -3.14 2.72 19.18
C ASP A 8 -2.22 1.49 19.14
N GLN A 9 -2.67 0.38 18.54
CA GLN A 9 -1.83 -0.83 18.38
C GLN A 9 -0.67 -0.59 17.41
N LEU A 10 -0.87 0.24 16.39
CA LEU A 10 0.15 0.63 15.41
C LEU A 10 1.30 1.47 16.00
N LYS A 11 1.07 2.17 17.13
CA LYS A 11 2.11 2.96 17.82
C LYS A 11 3.00 2.12 18.74
N MET A 12 2.56 0.92 19.12
CA MET A 12 3.33 -0.01 19.96
C MET A 12 4.20 -0.97 19.16
N LEU A 13 4.04 -0.99 17.83
CA LEU A 13 4.85 -1.81 16.94
C LEU A 13 6.22 -1.19 16.71
N SER A 14 7.23 -2.05 16.54
CA SER A 14 8.54 -1.60 16.09
C SER A 14 8.42 -0.98 14.69
N GLU A 15 9.38 -0.13 14.33
CA GLU A 15 9.39 0.47 12.99
C GLU A 15 9.41 -0.60 11.88
N ALA A 16 10.13 -1.70 12.11
CA ALA A 16 10.21 -2.83 11.18
C ALA A 16 8.84 -3.49 10.98
N ASP A 17 8.12 -3.80 12.07
CA ASP A 17 6.80 -4.44 11.97
C ASP A 17 5.79 -3.53 11.27
N ARG A 18 5.87 -2.22 11.53
CA ARG A 18 5.02 -1.23 10.85
C ARG A 18 5.30 -1.18 9.35
N ILE A 19 6.58 -1.27 8.94
CA ILE A 19 6.98 -1.31 7.53
C ILE A 19 6.45 -2.57 6.85
N ASP A 20 6.59 -3.73 7.49
CA ASP A 20 6.13 -5.00 6.92
C ASP A 20 4.61 -5.05 6.82
N LEU A 21 3.89 -4.52 7.81
CA LEU A 21 2.44 -4.35 7.75
C LEU A 21 2.01 -3.46 6.56
N LEU A 22 2.70 -2.33 6.36
CA LEU A 22 2.43 -1.42 5.24
C LEU A 22 2.67 -2.08 3.88
N LYS A 23 3.74 -2.89 3.75
CA LYS A 23 3.99 -3.67 2.54
C LYS A 23 2.90 -4.71 2.31
N GLY A 24 2.45 -5.39 3.35
CA GLY A 24 1.36 -6.36 3.27
C GLY A 24 0.06 -5.73 2.79
N TYR A 25 -0.30 -4.55 3.30
CA TYR A 25 -1.45 -3.80 2.79
C TYR A 25 -1.26 -3.38 1.33
N ALA A 26 -0.08 -2.87 0.96
CA ALA A 26 0.20 -2.45 -0.41
C ALA A 26 0.09 -3.60 -1.41
N GLU A 27 0.60 -4.79 -1.06
CA GLU A 27 0.50 -6.00 -1.89
C GLU A 27 -0.95 -6.44 -2.06
N GLN A 28 -1.71 -6.51 -0.97
CA GLN A 28 -3.12 -6.89 -1.01
C GLN A 28 -3.92 -5.93 -1.88
N ASP A 29 -3.78 -4.62 -1.65
CA ASP A 29 -4.48 -3.58 -2.42
C ASP A 29 -4.08 -3.61 -3.90
N ALA A 30 -2.81 -3.89 -4.22
CA ALA A 30 -2.32 -3.99 -5.59
C ALA A 30 -2.90 -5.19 -6.35
N ILE A 31 -3.09 -6.33 -5.67
CA ILE A 31 -3.75 -7.51 -6.24
C ILE A 31 -5.18 -7.18 -6.64
N PHE A 32 -5.91 -6.42 -5.80
CA PHE A 32 -7.28 -6.00 -6.08
C PHE A 32 -7.39 -4.77 -6.97
N GLY A 33 -6.28 -4.08 -7.28
CA GLY A 33 -6.28 -2.83 -8.04
C GLY A 33 -7.03 -1.70 -7.34
N SER A 34 -7.03 -1.69 -6.00
CA SER A 34 -7.82 -0.75 -5.19
C SER A 34 -6.91 -0.07 -4.16
N PRO A 35 -6.19 0.99 -4.55
CA PRO A 35 -5.27 1.66 -3.64
C PRO A 35 -5.99 2.32 -2.46
N ASN A 36 -5.37 2.31 -1.29
CA ASN A 36 -5.96 2.82 -0.06
C ASN A 36 -5.55 4.28 0.18
N PRO A 37 -6.50 5.25 0.11
CA PRO A 37 -6.18 6.67 0.25
C PRO A 37 -5.53 7.03 1.59
N ARG A 38 -5.75 6.22 2.63
CA ARG A 38 -5.16 6.42 3.96
C ARG A 38 -3.64 6.39 3.95
N TYR A 39 -3.04 5.65 3.01
CA TYR A 39 -1.60 5.44 2.92
C TYR A 39 -0.96 6.16 1.73
N LYS A 40 -1.69 7.03 1.01
CA LYS A 40 -1.19 7.78 -0.16
C LYS A 40 0.05 8.65 0.15
N GLN A 41 0.17 9.16 1.38
CA GLN A 41 1.35 9.92 1.81
C GLN A 41 2.51 9.05 2.29
N CYS A 42 2.32 7.73 2.37
CA CYS A 42 3.35 6.80 2.84
C CYS A 42 4.15 6.27 1.65
N LYS A 43 5.38 6.77 1.47
CA LYS A 43 6.27 6.36 0.39
C LYS A 43 6.45 4.83 0.30
N ILE A 44 6.62 4.16 1.44
CA ILE A 44 6.83 2.70 1.49
C ILE A 44 5.63 1.95 0.91
N TYR A 45 4.42 2.39 1.25
CA TYR A 45 3.19 1.82 0.70
C TYR A 45 3.11 2.07 -0.80
N CYS A 46 3.28 3.32 -1.25
CA CYS A 46 3.17 3.69 -2.66
C CYS A 46 4.19 2.95 -3.54
N ASP A 47 5.46 2.92 -3.12
CA ASP A 47 6.53 2.22 -3.84
C ASP A 47 6.20 0.73 -3.99
N ARG A 48 5.74 0.08 -2.91
CA ARG A 48 5.43 -1.35 -2.93
C ARG A 48 4.19 -1.64 -3.78
N TYR A 49 3.13 -0.84 -3.63
CA TYR A 49 1.90 -0.96 -4.40
C TYR A 49 2.19 -0.91 -5.90
N LEU A 50 2.92 0.11 -6.34
CA LEU A 50 3.23 0.31 -7.75
C LEU A 50 4.12 -0.78 -8.32
N ASN A 51 5.15 -1.20 -7.57
CA ASN A 51 6.02 -2.28 -8.01
C ASN A 51 5.21 -3.57 -8.24
N VAL A 52 4.29 -3.91 -7.34
CA VAL A 52 3.43 -5.09 -7.47
C VAL A 52 2.44 -4.92 -8.62
N ARG A 53 1.80 -3.75 -8.76
CA ARG A 53 0.89 -3.48 -9.90
C ARG A 53 1.59 -3.61 -11.23
N ILE A 54 2.78 -3.01 -11.38
CA ILE A 54 3.58 -3.10 -12.61
C ILE A 54 3.91 -4.56 -12.95
N GLN A 55 4.24 -5.38 -11.95
CA GLN A 55 4.50 -6.81 -12.18
C GLN A 55 3.25 -7.59 -12.58
N LEU A 56 2.08 -7.25 -12.02
CA LEU A 56 0.83 -7.96 -12.27
C LEU A 56 0.20 -7.61 -13.62
N VAL A 57 0.19 -6.34 -14.00
CA VAL A 57 -0.56 -5.85 -15.18
C VAL A 57 0.30 -5.08 -16.18
N GLY A 58 1.60 -4.90 -15.91
CA GLY A 58 2.47 -4.04 -16.71
C GLY A 58 2.23 -2.55 -16.45
N THR A 59 3.04 -1.69 -17.06
CA THR A 59 2.89 -0.23 -16.99
C THR A 59 1.65 0.26 -17.73
N ASP A 60 1.26 -0.43 -18.80
CA ASP A 60 0.11 -0.06 -19.63
C ASP A 60 -1.23 -0.38 -18.94
N GLY A 61 -1.21 -1.22 -17.90
CA GLY A 61 -2.37 -1.57 -17.08
C GLY A 61 -2.57 -0.68 -15.86
N LEU A 62 -1.71 0.33 -15.65
CA LEU A 62 -1.87 1.29 -14.57
C LEU A 62 -2.94 2.32 -14.94
N ASN A 63 -3.85 2.56 -14.01
CA ASN A 63 -4.84 3.63 -14.17
C ASN A 63 -4.28 4.96 -13.62
N ASP A 64 -5.00 6.06 -13.86
CA ASP A 64 -4.60 7.38 -13.35
C ASP A 64 -4.50 7.42 -11.82
N ALA A 65 -5.31 6.64 -11.10
CA ALA A 65 -5.26 6.58 -9.65
C ALA A 65 -4.00 5.87 -9.14
N ASP A 66 -3.53 4.84 -9.83
CA ASP A 66 -2.26 4.16 -9.55
C ASP A 66 -1.12 5.17 -9.71
N LEU A 67 -1.11 5.91 -10.82
CA LEU A 67 -0.10 6.92 -11.13
C LEU A 67 -0.14 8.10 -10.15
N ASP A 68 -1.31 8.54 -9.70
CA ASP A 68 -1.50 9.60 -8.71
C ASP A 68 -0.87 9.26 -7.33
N LEU A 69 -0.55 7.99 -7.05
CA LEU A 69 0.22 7.59 -5.87
C LEU A 69 1.71 7.99 -5.94
N THR A 70 2.22 8.33 -7.13
CA THR A 70 3.62 8.74 -7.35
C THR A 70 3.85 10.24 -7.16
N ILE A 71 2.78 11.03 -7.12
CA ILE A 71 2.84 12.47 -7.04
C ILE A 71 2.94 12.85 -5.55
N PHE A 72 4.17 13.09 -5.10
CA PHE A 72 4.50 13.54 -3.74
C PHE A 72 4.60 15.06 -3.66
#